data_AF-A0A5D0NJD5-F1
#
_entry.id   AF-A0A5D0NJD5-F1
#
_cell.length_a   1.000
_cell.length_b   1.000
_cell.length_c   1.000
_cell.angle_alpha   90.00
_cell.angle_beta   90.00
_cell.angle_gamma   90.00
#
_symmetry.space_group_name_H-M   'P 1'
#
loop_
_entity.id
_entity.type
_entity.pdbx_description
1 polymer ?
#
loop_
_entity_poly.entity_id
_entity_poly.type
_entity_poly.pdbx_seq_one_letter_code
_entity_poly.pdbx_strand_id
1 'polypeptide(L)' 'MPSGYSTGGYPQVAPPAGQFPPALPVQQPNSLQAAPAVQATTPEQVMALLKQLGELRDAGVVTPEEFEAKKKDLLDRL' A
#
# COMPACT_ATOMS: atom_id res chain seq x y z
N MET A 1 15.57 32.87 -63.45
CA MET A 1 14.96 33.94 -62.62
C MET A 1 13.97 33.27 -61.66
N PRO A 2 13.69 33.81 -60.47
CA PRO A 2 14.63 33.96 -59.35
C PRO A 2 13.99 33.58 -57.99
N SER A 3 14.81 33.69 -56.93
CA SER A 3 14.40 34.00 -55.55
C SER A 3 13.79 32.84 -54.74
N GLY A 4 14.28 32.50 -53.54
CA GLY A 4 15.20 33.17 -52.65
C GLY A 4 14.76 32.90 -51.21
N TYR A 5 15.63 32.32 -50.39
CA TYR A 5 15.57 32.47 -48.94
C TYR A 5 17.00 32.42 -48.41
N SER A 6 17.49 33.62 -48.15
CA SER A 6 18.60 33.88 -47.25
C SER A 6 18.00 33.93 -45.84
N THR A 7 18.34 32.97 -45.01
CA THR A 7 18.10 32.93 -43.55
C THR A 7 19.30 32.15 -43.04
N GLY A 8 20.33 32.81 -42.52
CA GLY A 8 20.30 33.42 -41.21
C GLY A 8 21.24 32.60 -40.36
N GLY A 9 22.51 33.01 -40.32
CA GLY A 9 23.53 32.36 -39.52
C GLY A 9 23.17 32.46 -38.04
N TYR A 10 23.20 31.32 -37.37
CA TYR A 10 23.36 31.24 -35.94
C TYR A 10 24.62 30.41 -35.68
N PRO A 11 25.58 30.90 -34.89
CA PRO A 11 26.70 30.09 -34.46
C PRO A 11 26.16 28.93 -33.61
N GLN A 12 26.48 27.71 -34.02
CA GLN A 12 26.34 26.52 -33.21
C GLN A 12 27.22 26.69 -31.96
N VAL A 13 26.65 27.21 -30.88
CA VAL A 13 27.21 27.01 -29.55
C VAL A 13 26.94 25.55 -29.19
N ALA A 14 28.01 24.77 -29.05
CA ALA A 14 27.93 23.41 -28.53
C ALA A 14 27.37 23.45 -27.10
N PRO A 15 26.43 22.58 -26.71
CA PRO A 15 26.05 22.45 -25.32
C PRO A 15 27.25 21.87 -24.53
N PRO A 16 27.55 22.39 -23.32
CA PRO A 16 28.62 21.83 -22.50
C PRO A 16 28.29 20.39 -22.11
N ALA A 17 29.20 19.48 -22.48
CA ALA A 17 29.25 18.15 -21.90
C ALA A 17 29.46 18.29 -20.38
N GLY A 18 28.45 17.92 -19.59
CA GLY A 18 28.56 17.93 -18.15
C GLY A 18 27.25 18.31 -17.50
N GLN A 19 26.39 17.31 -17.31
CA GLN A 19 25.47 17.13 -16.19
C GLN A 19 24.54 15.96 -16.52
N PHE A 20 25.04 14.73 -16.37
CA PHE A 20 24.13 13.61 -16.10
C PHE A 20 23.52 13.87 -14.72
N PRO A 21 22.19 13.86 -14.55
CA PRO A 21 21.61 13.84 -13.21
C PRO A 21 22.07 12.53 -12.53
N PRO A 22 22.41 12.53 -11.24
CA PRO A 22 22.59 11.27 -10.54
C PRO A 22 21.26 10.51 -10.62
N ALA A 23 21.30 9.33 -11.21
CA ALA A 23 20.16 8.42 -11.25
C ALA A 23 19.72 8.19 -9.79
N LEU A 24 18.54 8.71 -9.45
CA LEU A 24 17.88 8.39 -8.19
C LEU A 24 17.71 6.86 -8.17
N PRO A 25 18.08 6.18 -7.07
CA PRO A 25 17.75 4.77 -6.94
C PRO A 25 16.22 4.65 -7.04
N VAL A 26 15.78 3.95 -8.08
CA VAL A 26 14.39 3.52 -8.21
C VAL A 26 14.04 2.74 -6.95
N GLN A 27 13.28 3.36 -6.07
CA GLN A 27 12.66 2.66 -4.96
C GLN A 27 11.68 1.67 -5.58
N GLN A 28 12.10 0.42 -5.67
CA GLN A 28 11.20 -0.70 -5.89
C GLN A 28 10.05 -0.56 -4.89
N PRO A 29 8.79 -0.56 -5.33
CA PRO A 29 7.70 -0.70 -4.38
C PRO A 29 7.86 -2.07 -3.74
N ASN A 30 8.37 -2.10 -2.52
CA ASN A 30 8.23 -3.23 -1.62
C ASN A 30 6.73 -3.52 -1.51
N SER A 31 6.26 -4.46 -2.32
CA SER A 31 5.06 -5.21 -2.04
C SER A 31 5.34 -6.03 -0.78
N LEU A 32 5.24 -5.36 0.37
CA LEU A 32 5.13 -5.99 1.67
C LEU A 32 3.78 -6.70 1.69
N GLN A 33 3.83 -7.90 1.11
CA GLN A 33 3.10 -9.09 1.47
C GLN A 33 2.48 -8.92 2.87
N ALA A 34 1.15 -8.94 2.92
CA ALA A 34 0.36 -8.96 4.12
C ALA A 34 0.81 -10.12 5.01
N ALA A 35 1.74 -9.86 5.91
CA ALA A 35 1.93 -10.67 7.10
C ALA A 35 0.91 -10.13 8.12
N PRO A 36 -0.09 -10.92 8.54
CA PRO A 36 -0.87 -10.52 9.70
C PRO A 36 0.13 -10.40 10.83
N ALA A 37 0.34 -9.16 11.29
CA ALA A 37 1.08 -8.88 12.49
C ALA A 37 0.56 -9.85 13.56
N VAL A 38 1.46 -10.58 14.20
CA VAL A 38 1.14 -11.35 15.41
C VAL A 38 0.76 -10.30 16.44
N GLN A 39 -0.51 -9.93 16.41
CA GLN A 39 -1.06 -8.87 17.21
C GLN A 39 -1.01 -9.42 18.66
N ALA A 40 -0.39 -8.66 19.55
CA ALA A 40 -0.64 -8.79 20.98
C ALA A 40 -2.15 -8.64 21.21
N THR A 41 -2.78 -9.43 22.08
CA THR A 41 -4.23 -9.37 22.37
C THR A 41 -4.62 -8.00 22.90
N THR A 42 -4.73 -7.03 22.00
CA THR A 42 -5.15 -5.67 22.26
C THR A 42 -6.67 -5.61 22.15
N PRO A 43 -7.31 -4.59 22.74
CA PRO A 43 -8.73 -4.30 22.54
C PRO A 43 -9.14 -4.27 21.06
N GLU A 44 -8.26 -3.81 20.18
CA GLU A 44 -8.48 -3.81 18.73
C GLU A 44 -8.57 -5.22 18.15
N GLN A 45 -7.75 -6.16 18.65
CA GLN A 45 -7.85 -7.56 18.27
C GLN A 45 -9.12 -8.21 18.77
N VAL A 46 -9.53 -7.92 20.00
CA VAL A 46 -10.80 -8.42 20.54
C VAL A 46 -11.95 -7.98 19.63
N MET A 47 -11.98 -6.71 19.21
CA MET A 47 -12.99 -6.21 18.26
C MET A 47 -12.90 -6.92 16.88
N ALA A 48 -11.70 -7.16 16.36
CA ALA A 48 -11.51 -7.90 15.10
C ALA A 48 -11.97 -9.37 15.19
N LEU A 49 -11.66 -10.06 16.29
CA LEU A 49 -12.12 -11.43 16.55
C LEU A 49 -13.63 -11.50 16.73
N LEU A 50 -14.25 -10.52 17.40
CA LEU A 50 -15.71 -10.43 17.52
C LEU A 50 -16.39 -10.28 16.16
N LYS A 51 -15.81 -9.47 15.26
CA LYS A 51 -16.29 -9.33 13.89
C LYS A 51 -16.17 -10.65 13.12
N GLN A 52 -15.00 -11.29 13.16
CA GLN A 52 -14.77 -12.58 12.51
C GLN A 52 -15.72 -13.67 13.06
N LEU A 53 -15.93 -13.73 14.38
CA LEU A 53 -16.89 -14.64 15.00
C LEU A 53 -18.33 -14.40 14.51
N GLY A 54 -18.70 -13.14 14.24
CA GLY A 54 -20.01 -12.79 13.68
C GLY A 54 -20.18 -13.29 12.25
N GLU A 55 -19.13 -13.15 11.43
CA GLU A 55 -19.12 -13.67 10.05
C GLU A 55 -19.20 -15.21 10.05
N LEU A 56 -18.49 -15.89 10.96
CA LEU A 56 -18.58 -17.35 11.10
C LEU A 56 -19.95 -17.80 11.58
N ARG A 57 -20.62 -17.03 12.45
CA ARG A 57 -21.98 -17.31 12.92
C ARG A 57 -22.98 -17.17 11.77
N ASP A 58 -22.87 -16.09 11.00
CA ASP A 58 -23.74 -15.83 9.84
C ASP A 58 -23.55 -16.91 8.76
N ALA A 59 -22.30 -17.37 8.57
CA ALA A 59 -21.97 -18.51 7.71
C ALA A 59 -22.43 -19.87 8.27
N GLY A 60 -23.00 -19.94 9.47
CA GLY A 60 -23.44 -21.18 10.12
C GLY A 60 -22.31 -22.11 10.57
N VAL A 61 -21.07 -21.60 10.64
CA VAL A 61 -19.87 -22.36 11.05
C VAL A 61 -19.78 -22.46 12.57
N VAL A 62 -20.34 -21.49 13.30
CA VAL A 62 -20.44 -21.51 14.76
C VAL A 62 -21.89 -21.31 15.20
N THR A 63 -22.26 -21.97 16.29
CA THR A 63 -23.61 -21.82 16.87
C THR A 63 -23.75 -20.47 17.60
N PRO A 64 -24.98 -19.95 17.78
CA PRO A 64 -25.20 -18.73 18.54
C PRO A 64 -24.68 -18.85 19.99
N GLU A 65 -24.79 -20.03 20.61
CA GLU A 65 -24.32 -20.30 21.97
C GLU A 65 -22.78 -20.19 22.05
N GLU A 66 -22.06 -20.78 21.07
CA GLU A 66 -20.60 -20.68 21.01
C GLU A 66 -20.10 -19.26 20.72
N PHE A 67 -20.83 -18.51 19.89
CA PHE A 67 -20.54 -17.11 19.61
C PHE A 67 -20.63 -16.25 20.88
N GLU A 68 -21.70 -16.39 21.65
CA GLU A 68 -21.90 -15.62 22.88
C GLU A 68 -20.89 -15.99 23.96
N ALA A 69 -20.58 -17.28 24.12
CA ALA A 69 -19.56 -17.75 25.06
C ALA A 69 -18.18 -17.15 24.75
N LYS A 70 -17.74 -17.20 23.48
CA LYS A 70 -16.45 -16.62 23.05
C LYS A 70 -16.44 -15.10 23.12
N LYS A 71 -17.55 -14.43 22.77
CA LYS A 71 -17.67 -12.97 22.90
C LYS A 71 -17.49 -12.51 24.34
N LYS A 72 -18.14 -13.21 25.29
CA LYS A 72 -18.05 -12.88 26.72
C LYS A 72 -16.62 -13.09 27.24
N ASP A 73 -15.97 -14.19 26.89
CA ASP A 73 -14.56 -14.48 27.25
C ASP A 73 -13.61 -13.42 26.70
N LEU A 74 -13.76 -13.05 25.43
CA LEU A 74 -12.93 -12.02 24.80
C LEU A 74 -13.11 -10.64 25.44
N LEU A 75 -14.31 -10.31 25.89
CA LEU A 75 -14.61 -9.06 26.59
C LEU A 75 -14.11 -9.05 28.04
N ASP A 76 -14.12 -10.19 28.73
CA ASP A 76 -13.64 -10.33 30.11
C ASP A 76 -12.11 -10.16 30.21
N ARG A 77 -11.41 -10.48 29.11
CA ARG A 77 -9.95 -10.35 29.00
C ARG A 77 -9.46 -8.92 28.78
N LEU A 78 -10.37 -7.95 28.67
CA LEU A 78 -10.08 -6.53 28.44
C LEU A 78 -9.99 -5.73 29.74
#